data_AF-A0A0A9FWV0-F1
#
_entry.id   AF-A0A0A9FWV0-F1
#
_cell.length_a   1.000
_cell.length_b   1.000
_cell.length_c   1.000
_cell.angle_alpha   90.00
_cell.angle_beta   90.00
_cell.angle_gamma   90.00
#
_symmetry.space_group_name_H-M   'P 1'
#
loop_
_entity.id
_entity.type
_entity.pdbx_description
1 polymer ?
#
loop_
_entity_poly.entity_id
_entity_poly.type
_entity_poly.pdbx_seq_one_letter_code
_entity_poly.pdbx_strand_id
1 'polypeptide(L)'
;MSFVGTHEYLAPEIIKGEGHGSAVDWWTFGVFLHELMYGKTPFKGQTNRATLFNVVGQQLKFPDCPPTSNASRDLIRGLLAKEPQSRLGVKRGAAEIKQHPFFEGVNWALIRCSTPPGVPRAVEPIAVMPAKPAPAERVAMNNSKRMAGADVESGGKFLDFEFF
;
A
#
# COMPACT_ATOMS: atom_id res chain seq x y z
N MET A 1 -5.76 19.47 -4.60
CA MET A 1 -5.33 18.29 -3.83
C MET A 1 -5.16 17.14 -4.79
N SER A 2 -3.94 16.63 -4.99
CA SER A 2 -3.72 15.40 -5.75
C SER A 2 -4.05 14.23 -4.83
N PHE A 3 -5.04 13.43 -5.21
CA PHE A 3 -5.44 12.22 -4.50
C PHE A 3 -4.66 11.05 -5.11
N VAL A 4 -3.60 10.60 -4.45
CA VAL A 4 -2.72 9.54 -4.94
C VAL A 4 -2.87 8.35 -4.01
N GLY A 5 -3.36 7.22 -4.54
CA GLY A 5 -3.58 5.98 -3.81
C GLY A 5 -4.57 5.07 -4.52
N THR A 6 -4.49 3.76 -4.28
CA THR A 6 -5.52 2.83 -4.72
C THR A 6 -6.76 3.06 -3.86
N HIS A 7 -7.82 3.61 -4.45
CA HIS A 7 -9.05 4.05 -3.77
C HIS A 7 -9.69 3.02 -2.82
N GLU A 8 -9.39 1.73 -3.02
CA GLU A 8 -9.89 0.61 -2.21
C GLU A 8 -9.29 0.53 -0.79
N TYR A 9 -8.10 1.11 -0.56
CA TYR A 9 -7.37 1.02 0.71
C TYR A 9 -7.50 2.27 1.58
N LEU A 10 -8.14 3.32 1.07
CA LEU A 10 -8.23 4.58 1.79
C LEU A 10 -9.18 4.45 2.98
N ALA A 11 -8.77 5.03 4.11
CA ALA A 11 -9.60 5.05 5.31
C ALA A 11 -10.76 6.06 5.15
N PRO A 12 -11.92 5.83 5.81
CA PRO A 12 -13.08 6.71 5.71
C PRO A 12 -12.76 8.19 6.03
N GLU A 13 -11.94 8.44 7.04
CA GLU A 13 -11.51 9.77 7.47
C GLU A 13 -10.68 10.50 6.39
N ILE A 14 -9.85 9.79 5.63
CA ILE A 14 -9.08 10.35 4.50
C ILE A 14 -10.02 10.77 3.36
N ILE A 15 -11.05 9.95 3.10
CA ILE A 15 -12.04 10.23 2.05
C ILE A 15 -12.89 11.45 2.42
N LYS A 16 -13.22 11.61 3.70
CA LYS A 16 -13.95 12.77 4.21
C LYS A 16 -13.09 14.04 4.30
N GLY A 17 -11.77 13.94 4.13
CA GLY A 17 -10.84 15.05 4.30
C GLY A 17 -10.66 15.46 5.77
N GLU A 18 -10.93 14.55 6.69
CA GLU A 18 -10.68 14.74 8.12
C GLU A 18 -9.19 14.59 8.41
N GLY A 19 -8.71 15.23 9.49
CA GLY A 19 -7.35 15.03 9.96
C GLY A 19 -7.09 13.55 10.24
N HIS A 20 -5.89 13.06 9.92
CA HIS A 20 -5.51 11.67 10.10
C HIS A 20 -4.26 11.52 10.95
N GLY A 21 -4.18 10.38 11.65
CA GLY A 21 -2.98 9.93 12.36
C GLY A 21 -2.63 8.51 11.94
N SER A 22 -1.88 7.79 12.76
CA SER A 22 -1.45 6.40 12.49
C SER A 22 -2.60 5.38 12.37
N ALA A 23 -3.84 5.74 12.74
CA ALA A 23 -5.00 4.86 12.62
C ALA A 23 -5.31 4.44 11.17
N VAL A 24 -4.93 5.25 10.17
CA VAL A 24 -5.18 4.96 8.75
C VAL A 24 -4.37 3.76 8.25
N ASP A 25 -3.20 3.52 8.85
CA ASP A 25 -2.36 2.37 8.53
C ASP A 25 -3.03 1.07 8.99
N TRP A 26 -3.68 1.09 10.16
CA TRP A 26 -4.45 -0.06 10.66
C TRP A 26 -5.66 -0.38 9.81
N TRP A 27 -6.32 0.64 9.26
CA TRP A 27 -7.38 0.43 8.28
C TRP A 27 -6.85 -0.27 7.03
N THR A 28 -5.77 0.26 6.46
CA THR A 28 -5.11 -0.29 5.27
C THR A 28 -4.69 -1.74 5.51
N PHE A 29 -4.15 -2.04 6.69
CA PHE A 29 -3.82 -3.39 7.10
C PHE A 29 -5.05 -4.32 7.16
N GLY A 30 -6.19 -3.84 7.67
CA GLY A 30 -7.45 -4.58 7.66
C GLY A 30 -7.97 -4.89 6.25
N VAL A 31 -7.87 -3.93 5.33
CA VAL A 31 -8.23 -4.12 3.90
C VAL A 31 -7.34 -5.19 3.28
N PHE A 32 -6.03 -5.10 3.53
CA PHE A 32 -5.04 -6.05 3.02
C PHE A 32 -5.27 -7.46 3.57
N LEU A 33 -5.54 -7.62 4.87
CA LEU A 33 -5.86 -8.94 5.44
C LEU A 33 -7.12 -9.54 4.82
N HIS A 34 -8.17 -8.74 4.62
CA HIS A 34 -9.36 -9.23 3.93
C HIS A 34 -9.02 -9.71 2.51
N GLU A 35 -8.22 -8.96 1.77
CA GLU A 35 -7.80 -9.33 0.43
C GLU A 35 -6.95 -10.61 0.40
N LEU A 36 -6.02 -10.80 1.33
CA LEU A 36 -5.25 -12.05 1.43
C LEU A 36 -6.13 -13.27 1.67
N MET A 37 -7.19 -13.11 2.47
CA MET A 37 -8.07 -14.22 2.87
C MET A 37 -9.13 -14.54 1.80
N TYR A 38 -9.61 -13.53 1.07
CA TYR A 38 -10.76 -13.67 0.15
C TYR A 38 -10.44 -13.35 -1.32
N GLY A 39 -9.23 -12.89 -1.63
CA GLY A 39 -8.79 -12.49 -2.97
C GLY A 39 -9.44 -11.21 -3.49
N LYS A 40 -10.13 -10.44 -2.64
CA LYS A 40 -10.81 -9.19 -3.01
C LYS A 40 -10.86 -8.21 -1.85
N THR A 41 -10.90 -6.92 -2.15
CA THR A 41 -11.09 -5.89 -1.11
C THR A 41 -12.55 -5.86 -0.64
N PRO A 42 -12.81 -5.48 0.63
CA PRO A 42 -14.14 -5.59 1.24
C PRO A 42 -15.17 -4.58 0.71
N PHE A 43 -14.72 -3.45 0.15
CA PHE A 43 -15.59 -2.33 -0.25
C PHE A 43 -15.54 -2.00 -1.76
N LYS A 44 -14.97 -2.88 -2.59
CA LYS A 44 -14.86 -2.67 -4.03
C LYS A 44 -16.23 -2.43 -4.67
N GLY A 45 -16.38 -1.27 -5.30
CA GLY A 45 -17.52 -0.94 -6.16
C GLY A 45 -17.19 -1.11 -7.65
N GLN A 46 -18.19 -0.95 -8.50
CA GLN A 46 -18.02 -0.98 -9.96
C GLN A 46 -17.22 0.22 -10.49
N THR A 47 -17.24 1.34 -9.77
CA THR A 47 -16.51 2.57 -10.09
C THR A 47 -15.75 3.06 -8.87
N ASN A 48 -14.71 3.88 -9.08
CA ASN A 48 -13.94 4.47 -7.99
C ASN A 48 -14.85 5.24 -7.01
N ARG A 49 -15.81 6.01 -7.53
CA ARG A 49 -16.77 6.75 -6.71
C ARG A 49 -17.67 5.82 -5.88
N ALA A 50 -18.11 4.70 -6.47
CA ALA A 50 -18.87 3.68 -5.73
C ALA A 50 -18.03 3.03 -4.63
N THR A 51 -16.76 2.72 -4.89
CA THR A 51 -15.83 2.21 -3.87
C THR A 51 -15.70 3.19 -2.71
N LEU A 52 -15.46 4.47 -2.97
CA LEU A 52 -15.35 5.48 -1.91
C LEU A 52 -16.65 5.59 -1.09
N PHE A 53 -17.82 5.54 -1.74
CA PHE A 53 -19.10 5.53 -1.05
C PHE A 53 -19.27 4.30 -0.17
N ASN A 54 -18.89 3.11 -0.65
CA ASN A 54 -18.93 1.86 0.11
C ASN A 54 -17.98 1.90 1.31
N VAL A 55 -16.78 2.47 1.14
CA VAL A 55 -15.81 2.64 2.23
C VAL A 55 -16.40 3.50 3.34
N VAL A 56 -17.15 4.56 3.03
CA VAL A 56 -17.73 5.43 4.06
C VAL A 56 -19.01 4.85 4.66
N GLY A 57 -19.93 4.34 3.83
CA GLY A 57 -21.29 4.00 4.25
C GLY A 57 -21.59 2.51 4.42
N GLN A 58 -20.87 1.62 3.74
CA GLN A 58 -21.20 0.19 3.76
C GLN A 58 -20.58 -0.52 4.95
N GLN A 59 -21.37 -1.35 5.63
CA GLN A 59 -20.88 -2.26 6.67
C GLN A 59 -20.04 -3.40 6.06
N LEU A 60 -19.04 -3.85 6.81
CA LEU A 60 -18.19 -4.98 6.43
C LEU A 60 -19.02 -6.27 6.35
N LYS A 61 -18.93 -6.96 5.22
CA LYS A 61 -19.57 -8.28 5.00
C LYS A 61 -18.49 -9.29 4.61
N PHE A 62 -18.53 -10.46 5.24
CA PHE A 62 -17.62 -11.54 4.93
C PHE A 62 -18.28 -12.50 3.93
N PRO A 63 -17.57 -12.90 2.86
CA PRO A 63 -18.01 -14.01 2.01
C PRO A 63 -18.12 -15.32 2.80
N ASP A 64 -19.06 -16.19 2.39
CA ASP A 64 -19.20 -17.54 2.97
C ASP A 64 -18.04 -18.46 2.57
N CYS A 65 -17.44 -18.21 1.39
CA CYS A 65 -16.30 -18.97 0.85
C CYS A 65 -15.14 -18.04 0.44
N PRO A 66 -13.87 -18.43 0.73
CA PRO A 66 -13.47 -19.58 1.53
C PRO A 66 -13.84 -19.44 3.02
N PRO A 67 -14.06 -20.55 3.75
CA PRO A 67 -14.26 -20.51 5.19
C PRO A 67 -12.97 -20.02 5.87
N THR A 68 -13.13 -19.11 6.84
CA THR A 68 -12.02 -18.51 7.56
C THR A 68 -12.30 -18.58 9.07
N SER A 69 -11.26 -18.57 9.89
CA SER A 69 -11.41 -18.69 11.34
C SER A 69 -12.16 -17.50 11.94
N ASN A 70 -12.92 -17.72 13.01
CA ASN A 70 -13.60 -16.64 13.73
C ASN A 70 -12.63 -15.55 14.19
N ALA A 71 -11.43 -15.95 14.66
CA ALA A 71 -10.37 -15.02 15.06
C ALA A 71 -9.90 -14.11 13.89
N SER A 72 -9.82 -14.63 12.67
CA SER A 72 -9.47 -13.81 11.50
C SER A 72 -10.55 -12.77 11.17
N ARG A 73 -11.82 -13.18 11.20
CA ARG A 73 -12.96 -12.28 10.95
C ARG A 73 -13.06 -11.21 12.03
N ASP A 74 -12.79 -11.59 13.28
CA ASP A 74 -12.79 -10.67 14.42
C ASP A 74 -11.70 -9.61 14.30
N LEU A 75 -10.47 -10.03 13.98
CA LEU A 75 -9.36 -9.10 13.72
C LEU A 75 -9.71 -8.09 12.62
N ILE A 76 -10.22 -8.57 11.49
CA ILE A 76 -10.59 -7.72 10.35
C ILE A 76 -11.71 -6.74 10.75
N ARG A 77 -12.71 -7.18 11.54
CA ARG A 77 -13.77 -6.28 12.04
C ARG A 77 -13.19 -5.17 12.92
N GLY A 78 -12.27 -5.50 13.82
CA GLY A 78 -11.62 -4.52 14.69
C GLY A 78 -10.77 -3.50 13.93
N LEU A 79 -10.05 -3.94 12.89
CA LEU A 79 -9.23 -3.08 12.04
C LEU A 79 -10.06 -2.21 11.07
N LEU A 80 -11.22 -2.69 10.62
CA LEU A 80 -12.11 -1.99 9.70
C LEU A 80 -13.25 -1.24 10.41
N ALA A 81 -13.03 -0.84 11.66
CA ALA A 81 -13.91 0.10 12.34
C ALA A 81 -13.88 1.46 11.62
N LYS A 82 -15.07 1.97 11.27
CA LYS A 82 -15.22 3.24 10.55
C LYS A 82 -14.74 4.41 11.40
N GLU A 83 -15.08 4.40 12.68
CA GLU A 83 -14.60 5.38 13.65
C GLU A 83 -13.13 5.09 14.01
N PRO A 84 -12.18 6.01 13.74
CA PRO A 84 -10.76 5.78 13.98
C PRO A 84 -10.46 5.45 15.45
N GLN A 85 -11.13 6.10 16.40
CA GLN A 85 -10.90 5.89 17.84
C GLN A 85 -11.36 4.51 18.35
N SER A 86 -12.26 3.86 17.62
CA SER A 86 -12.74 2.51 17.94
C SER A 86 -11.93 1.42 17.23
N ARG A 87 -10.96 1.81 16.40
CA ARG A 87 -10.17 0.89 15.58
C ARG A 87 -9.10 0.20 16.42
N LEU A 88 -8.91 -1.09 16.17
CA LEU A 88 -7.84 -1.88 16.80
C LEU A 88 -6.47 -1.26 16.47
N GLY A 89 -5.60 -1.12 17.46
CA GLY A 89 -4.26 -0.56 17.29
C GLY A 89 -4.16 0.94 17.58
N VAL A 90 -5.26 1.64 17.87
CA VAL A 90 -5.19 3.07 18.26
C VAL A 90 -4.70 3.25 19.68
N LYS A 91 -5.07 2.38 20.63
CA LYS A 91 -4.75 2.56 22.05
C LYS A 91 -3.31 2.20 22.40
N ARG A 92 -2.82 1.07 21.88
CA ARG A 92 -1.47 0.54 22.17
C ARG A 92 -0.65 0.21 20.93
N GLY A 93 -1.04 0.75 19.77
CA GLY A 93 -0.33 0.49 18.52
C GLY A 93 -0.35 -0.98 18.14
N ALA A 94 0.76 -1.41 17.53
CA ALA A 94 0.96 -2.79 17.08
C ALA A 94 0.83 -3.83 18.20
N ALA A 95 1.07 -3.47 19.47
CA ALA A 95 1.03 -4.42 20.58
C ALA A 95 -0.37 -5.05 20.76
N GLU A 96 -1.43 -4.26 20.58
CA GLU A 96 -2.81 -4.75 20.66
C GLU A 96 -3.12 -5.76 19.57
N ILE A 97 -2.64 -5.49 18.35
CA ILE A 97 -2.83 -6.37 17.19
C ILE A 97 -2.02 -7.65 17.36
N LYS A 98 -0.77 -7.57 17.82
CA LYS A 98 0.11 -8.72 18.05
C LYS A 98 -0.41 -9.69 19.12
N GLN A 99 -1.20 -9.19 20.07
CA GLN A 99 -1.83 -9.97 21.14
C GLN A 99 -3.17 -10.58 20.74
N HIS A 100 -3.69 -10.27 19.54
CA HIS A 100 -4.97 -10.78 19.08
C HIS A 100 -4.93 -12.31 18.89
N PRO A 101 -6.00 -13.05 19.21
CA PRO A 101 -6.06 -14.52 19.04
C PRO A 101 -5.74 -15.03 17.62
N PHE A 102 -5.87 -14.17 16.61
CA PHE A 102 -5.47 -14.51 15.24
C PHE A 102 -3.97 -14.80 15.11
N PHE A 103 -3.13 -14.16 15.93
CA PHE A 103 -1.68 -14.34 15.95
C PHE A 103 -1.22 -15.20 17.13
N GLU A 104 -2.11 -15.99 17.72
CA GLU A 104 -1.75 -16.93 18.77
C GLU A 104 -0.67 -17.91 18.27
N GLY A 105 0.36 -18.14 19.09
CA GLY A 105 1.51 -18.98 18.73
C GLY A 105 2.60 -18.28 17.91
N VAL A 106 2.42 -17.03 17.47
CA VAL A 106 3.46 -16.29 16.75
C VAL A 106 4.53 -15.77 17.71
N ASN A 107 5.77 -16.23 17.52
CA ASN A 107 6.93 -15.64 18.21
C ASN A 107 7.46 -14.42 17.45
N TRP A 108 6.97 -13.24 17.83
CA TRP A 108 7.32 -11.97 17.19
C TRP A 108 8.81 -11.60 17.28
N ALA A 109 9.55 -12.07 18.29
CA ALA A 109 10.97 -11.81 18.42
C ALA A 109 11.82 -12.62 17.42
N LEU A 110 11.34 -13.81 17.03
CA LEU A 110 12.04 -14.72 16.14
C LEU A 110 11.44 -14.80 14.72
N ILE A 111 10.47 -13.94 14.40
CA ILE A 111 9.73 -14.00 13.11
C ILE A 111 10.64 -13.90 11.88
N ARG A 112 11.80 -13.25 12.00
CA ARG A 112 12.79 -13.14 10.91
C ARG A 112 13.64 -14.41 10.74
N CYS A 113 13.64 -15.28 11.73
CA CYS A 113 14.37 -16.55 11.74
C CYS A 113 13.47 -17.74 11.41
N SER A 114 12.15 -17.57 11.38
CA SER A 114 11.22 -18.62 10.97
C SER A 114 11.26 -18.85 9.47
N THR A 115 11.14 -20.10 9.05
CA THR A 115 10.99 -20.46 7.63
C THR A 115 9.70 -19.85 7.07
N PRO A 116 9.76 -19.06 5.98
CA PRO A 116 8.57 -18.51 5.37
C PRO A 116 7.73 -19.62 4.73
N PRO A 117 6.40 -19.46 4.64
CA PRO A 117 5.51 -20.48 4.11
C PRO A 117 5.73 -20.79 2.61
N GLY A 118 6.26 -19.83 1.85
CA GLY A 118 6.67 -20.01 0.47
C GLY A 118 8.07 -19.47 0.25
N VAL A 119 9.00 -20.33 -0.16
CA VAL A 119 10.34 -19.93 -0.59
C VAL A 119 10.33 -19.86 -2.11
N PRO A 120 10.51 -18.67 -2.72
CA PRO A 120 10.60 -18.55 -4.16
C PRO A 120 11.75 -19.41 -4.70
N ARG A 121 11.53 -20.09 -5.83
CA ARG A 121 12.61 -20.79 -6.52
C ARG A 121 13.66 -19.77 -6.95
N ALA A 122 14.94 -20.14 -6.81
CA ALA A 122 16.02 -19.35 -7.35
C ALA A 122 15.77 -19.13 -8.84
N VAL A 123 15.70 -17.87 -9.26
CA VAL A 123 15.79 -17.52 -10.67
C VAL A 123 17.23 -17.75 -11.08
N GLU A 124 17.46 -18.69 -12.00
CA GLU A 124 18.73 -18.78 -12.71
C GLU A 124 19.07 -17.39 -13.26
N PRO A 125 20.32 -16.91 -13.12
CA PRO A 125 20.70 -15.63 -13.69
C PRO A 125 20.32 -15.61 -15.16
N ILE A 126 19.43 -14.72 -15.55
CA ILE A 126 19.15 -14.48 -16.96
C ILE A 126 20.49 -14.06 -17.56
N ALA A 127 21.09 -14.92 -18.38
CA ALA A 127 22.21 -14.54 -19.22
C ALA A 127 21.73 -13.33 -20.03
N VAL A 128 22.29 -12.15 -19.74
CA VAL A 128 21.98 -10.92 -20.45
C VAL A 128 22.34 -11.16 -21.90
N MET A 129 21.35 -11.50 -22.72
CA MET A 129 21.53 -11.52 -24.16
C MET A 129 21.86 -10.07 -24.55
N PRO A 130 22.92 -9.83 -25.34
CA PRO A 130 23.26 -8.47 -25.72
C PRO A 130 22.06 -7.86 -26.44
N ALA A 131 21.62 -6.69 -25.95
CA ALA A 131 20.56 -5.93 -26.56
C ALA A 131 20.87 -5.75 -28.05
N LYS A 132 19.92 -6.09 -28.93
CA LYS A 132 20.05 -5.74 -30.35
C LYS A 132 20.21 -4.22 -30.46
N PRO A 133 21.21 -3.72 -31.21
CA PRO A 133 21.37 -2.28 -31.38
C PRO A 133 20.10 -1.71 -32.03
N ALA A 134 19.52 -0.72 -31.36
CA ALA A 134 18.41 0.06 -31.92
C ALA A 134 18.92 0.83 -33.17
N PRO A 135 18.10 0.97 -34.22
CA PRO A 135 18.48 1.75 -35.39
C PRO A 135 18.65 3.22 -35.00
N ALA A 136 19.77 3.82 -35.42
CA ALA A 136 20.11 5.21 -35.13
C ALA A 136 19.12 6.16 -35.81
N GLU A 137 18.26 6.79 -35.02
CA GLU A 137 17.40 7.88 -35.48
C GLU A 137 18.24 9.16 -35.58
N ARG A 138 18.42 9.67 -36.81
CA ARG A 138 19.17 10.91 -37.06
C ARG A 138 18.33 12.10 -36.60
N VAL A 139 18.64 12.65 -35.42
CA VAL A 139 18.10 13.94 -35.01
C VAL A 139 18.78 15.06 -35.81
N ALA A 140 18.02 15.72 -36.67
CA ALA A 140 18.48 16.88 -37.43
C ALA A 140 18.64 18.10 -36.49
N MET A 141 19.84 18.64 -36.45
CA MET A 141 20.23 19.82 -35.67
C MET A 141 19.69 21.09 -36.36
N ASN A 142 18.62 21.69 -35.84
CA ASN A 142 18.15 22.99 -36.33
C ASN A 142 18.81 24.12 -35.52
N ASN A 143 19.74 24.82 -36.18
CA ASN A 143 20.44 25.97 -35.64
C ASN A 143 19.65 27.25 -35.95
N SER A 144 19.20 27.97 -34.93
CA SER A 144 18.90 29.40 -35.10
C SER A 144 19.20 30.20 -33.83
N LYS A 145 20.32 30.92 -33.95
CA LYS A 145 20.70 32.23 -33.37
C LYS A 145 20.61 32.45 -31.86
N ARG A 146 21.80 32.64 -31.29
CA ARG A 146 22.14 33.14 -29.95
C ARG A 146 21.76 34.62 -29.75
N MET A 147 21.33 34.95 -28.53
CA MET A 147 21.73 36.14 -27.74
C MET A 147 21.38 35.82 -26.26
N ALA A 148 22.37 35.44 -25.43
CA ALA A 148 23.17 36.29 -24.54
C ALA A 148 22.47 36.60 -23.20
N GLY A 149 22.95 35.96 -22.13
CA GLY A 149 22.93 36.49 -20.76
C GLY A 149 21.77 36.09 -19.85
N ALA A 150 21.93 35.00 -19.11
CA ALA A 150 21.47 34.86 -17.72
C ALA A 150 22.14 33.61 -17.11
N ASP A 151 22.84 33.80 -16.00
CA ASP A 151 23.39 32.74 -15.16
C ASP A 151 22.31 31.69 -14.85
N VAL A 152 22.53 30.45 -15.31
CA VAL A 152 21.76 29.30 -14.84
C VAL A 152 22.54 28.74 -13.65
N GLU A 153 22.15 29.17 -12.47
CA GLU A 153 22.54 28.51 -11.23
C GLU A 153 21.89 27.11 -11.23
N SER A 154 22.63 26.10 -11.69
CA SER A 154 22.25 24.70 -11.61
C SER A 154 22.44 24.17 -10.18
N GLY A 155 21.84 24.84 -9.20
CA GLY A 155 21.70 24.39 -7.82
C GLY A 155 20.39 23.61 -7.67
N GLY A 156 20.33 22.40 -8.21
CA GLY A 156 19.12 21.58 -8.20
C GLY A 156 18.68 21.21 -6.78
N LYS A 157 17.37 21.19 -6.53
CA LYS A 157 16.68 20.91 -5.24
C LYS A 157 16.86 19.48 -4.69
N PHE A 158 17.99 18.83 -4.99
CA PHE A 158 18.26 17.41 -4.75
C PHE A 158 19.66 17.17 -4.15
N LEU A 159 20.34 18.22 -3.69
CA LEU A 159 21.70 18.11 -3.13
C LEU A 159 21.76 17.25 -1.86
N ASP A 160 20.65 17.15 -1.11
CA ASP A 160 20.55 16.28 0.07
C ASP A 160 20.01 14.87 -0.25
N PHE A 161 19.95 14.51 -1.53
CA PHE A 161 19.46 13.19 -1.99
C PHE A 161 20.59 12.17 -2.19
N GLU A 162 21.81 12.47 -1.72
CA GLU A 162 22.89 11.49 -1.67
C GLU A 162 22.78 10.63 -0.40
N PHE A 163 22.74 9.31 -0.59
CA PHE A 163 22.77 8.30 0.46
C PHE A 163 24.10 7.55 0.31
N PHE A 164 25.08 7.85 1.17
CA PHE A 164 26.34 7.09 1.26
C PHE A 164 26.15 5.79 2.04
#